data_AF-A0A382NN41-F1
#
_entry.id   AF-A0A382NN41-F1
#
_cell.length_a   1.000
_cell.length_b   1.000
_cell.length_c   1.000
_cell.angle_alpha   90.00
_cell.angle_beta   90.00
_cell.angle_gamma   90.00
#
_symmetry.space_group_name_H-M   'P 1'
#
loop_
_entity.id
_entity.type
_entity.pdbx_description
1 polymer ?
#
loop_
_entity_poly.entity_id
_entity_poly.type
_entity_poly.pdbx_seq_one_letter_code
_entity_poly.pdbx_strand_id
1 'polypeptide(L)'
;MRKDYEPLDLTSFYNAGIGILEGQPNIGSQLYHGLPFEIGSDTDRCFIQFLADAGPVLIPIQTAVYRVIVAHRLLESRVLEGESVGRVIANYIFRYADGGQVMVPIRERFEINIIPTGWGQKPFAAWPDRKDSLYSRYEGEWGSAGNRQTETSAGNAQDYYLWIWENPEPNREIDSMEIETRDRKFIISAITLGYLDEDPISRSARSEVMISLPDE
;
A
#
# COMPACT_ATOMS: atom_id res chain seq x y z
N MET A 1 -19.79 1.25 -17.47
CA MET A 1 -19.20 2.40 -16.78
C MET A 1 -17.86 1.91 -16.24
N ARG A 2 -16.73 2.41 -16.77
CA ARG A 2 -15.41 1.99 -16.28
C ARG A 2 -15.23 2.59 -14.89
N LYS A 3 -14.86 1.79 -13.89
CA LYS A 3 -14.57 2.29 -12.54
C LYS A 3 -13.24 3.06 -12.58
N ASP A 4 -13.12 4.12 -11.80
CA ASP A 4 -11.90 4.95 -11.73
C ASP A 4 -10.75 4.18 -11.07
N TYR A 5 -11.07 3.45 -10.00
CA TYR A 5 -10.18 2.55 -9.28
C TYR A 5 -10.87 1.21 -9.00
N GLU A 6 -10.14 0.11 -9.15
CA GLU A 6 -10.66 -1.24 -8.97
C GLU A 6 -9.68 -2.14 -8.20
N PRO A 7 -10.09 -2.75 -7.08
CA PRO A 7 -9.31 -3.79 -6.43
C PRO A 7 -9.13 -4.99 -7.36
N LEU A 8 -7.91 -5.51 -7.43
CA LEU A 8 -7.58 -6.73 -8.15
C LEU A 8 -7.92 -7.95 -7.27
N ASP A 9 -8.57 -8.97 -7.85
CA ASP A 9 -8.84 -10.21 -7.13
C ASP A 9 -7.55 -11.03 -6.93
N LEU A 10 -7.13 -11.18 -5.68
CA LEU A 10 -5.94 -11.91 -5.29
C LEU A 10 -6.25 -13.25 -4.59
N THR A 11 -7.52 -13.67 -4.56
CA THR A 11 -7.99 -14.82 -3.76
C THR A 11 -7.20 -16.10 -3.99
N SER A 12 -6.84 -16.40 -5.25
CA SER A 12 -6.07 -17.60 -5.60
C SER A 12 -4.63 -17.58 -5.11
N PHE A 13 -4.10 -16.41 -4.76
CA PHE A 13 -2.69 -16.22 -4.35
C PHE A 13 -2.50 -16.20 -2.84
N TYR A 14 -3.57 -15.98 -2.07
CA TYR A 14 -3.45 -15.94 -0.61
C TYR A 14 -2.90 -17.27 -0.09
N ASN A 15 -1.95 -17.19 0.84
CA ASN A 15 -1.23 -18.32 1.41
C ASN A 15 -0.92 -18.14 2.91
N ALA A 16 -1.30 -17.03 3.52
CA ALA A 16 -1.09 -16.75 4.92
C ALA A 16 -2.26 -15.98 5.55
N GLY A 17 -2.46 -16.17 6.85
CA GLY A 17 -3.51 -15.53 7.64
C GLY A 17 -3.02 -14.36 8.49
N ILE A 18 -3.91 -13.80 9.29
CA ILE A 18 -3.66 -12.62 10.14
C ILE A 18 -2.58 -12.88 11.20
N GLY A 19 -2.37 -14.13 11.60
CA GLY A 19 -1.42 -14.51 12.67
C GLY A 19 0.06 -14.24 12.36
N ILE A 20 0.40 -13.88 11.11
CA ILE A 20 1.76 -13.44 10.75
C ILE A 20 2.02 -11.97 11.13
N LEU A 21 0.97 -11.22 11.47
CA LEU A 21 1.04 -9.83 11.90
C LEU A 21 0.70 -9.73 13.40
N GLU A 22 1.34 -8.80 14.09
CA GLU A 22 0.95 -8.45 15.46
C GLU A 22 -0.34 -7.62 15.45
N GLY A 23 -1.24 -7.91 16.40
CA GLY A 23 -2.50 -7.18 16.56
C GLY A 23 -3.65 -7.74 15.72
N GLN A 24 -4.64 -6.90 15.43
CA GLN A 24 -5.79 -7.23 14.58
C GLN A 24 -5.70 -6.39 13.29
N PRO A 25 -5.12 -6.94 12.21
CA PRO A 25 -5.00 -6.20 10.97
C PRO A 25 -6.37 -6.02 10.31
N ASN A 26 -6.55 -4.91 9.60
CA ASN A 26 -7.74 -4.70 8.80
C ASN A 26 -7.74 -5.67 7.59
N ILE A 27 -8.86 -6.37 7.39
CA ILE A 27 -9.12 -7.32 6.30
C ILE A 27 -10.48 -7.05 5.64
N GLY A 28 -10.79 -7.71 4.52
CA GLY A 28 -11.99 -7.45 3.72
C GLY A 28 -11.88 -6.15 2.91
N SER A 29 -13.04 -5.59 2.55
CA SER A 29 -13.11 -4.31 1.85
C SER A 29 -12.63 -3.14 2.72
N GLN A 30 -11.64 -2.41 2.23
CA GLN A 30 -11.02 -1.28 2.93
C GLN A 30 -10.98 -0.03 2.04
N LEU A 31 -10.97 1.13 2.69
CA LEU A 31 -10.76 2.41 2.04
C LEU A 31 -9.53 3.09 2.63
N TYR A 32 -8.43 3.06 1.89
CA TYR A 32 -7.20 3.76 2.27
C TYR A 32 -7.01 4.97 1.38
N HIS A 33 -6.86 6.13 2.00
CA HIS A 33 -6.86 7.42 1.32
C HIS A 33 -8.12 7.78 0.51
N GLY A 34 -9.15 6.94 0.52
CA GLY A 34 -10.33 7.05 -0.36
C GLY A 34 -10.28 6.08 -1.56
N LEU A 35 -9.19 5.34 -1.71
CA LEU A 35 -9.01 4.31 -2.73
C LEU A 35 -9.52 2.96 -2.20
N PRO A 36 -10.25 2.19 -3.00
CA PRO A 36 -10.77 0.89 -2.60
C PRO A 36 -9.65 -0.15 -2.61
N PHE A 37 -9.61 -1.00 -1.58
CA PHE A 37 -8.76 -2.20 -1.53
C PHE A 37 -9.62 -3.38 -1.07
N GLU A 38 -9.35 -4.57 -1.61
CA GLU A 38 -9.98 -5.81 -1.17
C GLU A 38 -8.91 -6.74 -0.63
N ILE A 39 -8.86 -6.86 0.69
CA ILE A 39 -7.97 -7.78 1.40
C ILE A 39 -8.76 -9.05 1.70
N GLY A 40 -8.15 -10.23 1.63
CA GLY A 40 -8.88 -11.48 1.86
C GLY A 40 -9.63 -11.48 3.19
N SER A 41 -10.87 -11.96 3.20
CA SER A 41 -11.74 -11.94 4.39
C SER A 41 -11.56 -13.15 5.31
N ASP A 42 -10.86 -14.19 4.85
CA ASP A 42 -10.53 -15.38 5.64
C ASP A 42 -9.33 -15.10 6.55
N THR A 43 -9.55 -15.15 7.86
CA THR A 43 -8.50 -14.85 8.86
C THR A 43 -7.31 -15.79 8.78
N ASP A 44 -7.48 -17.01 8.26
CA ASP A 44 -6.40 -17.99 8.13
C ASP A 44 -5.69 -17.89 6.78
N ARG A 45 -6.28 -17.18 5.81
CA ARG A 45 -5.79 -17.09 4.42
C ARG A 45 -6.23 -15.81 3.71
N CYS A 46 -5.63 -14.69 4.08
CA CYS A 46 -5.98 -13.35 3.59
C CYS A 46 -4.84 -12.57 2.93
N PHE A 47 -3.61 -13.06 3.01
CA PHE A 47 -2.42 -12.37 2.50
C PHE A 47 -1.62 -13.24 1.54
N ILE A 48 -0.88 -12.60 0.64
CA ILE A 48 0.22 -13.24 -0.10
C ILE A 48 1.50 -12.97 0.67
N GLN A 49 2.00 -13.99 1.37
CA GLN A 49 3.30 -13.97 2.03
C GLN A 49 4.38 -14.45 1.07
N PHE A 50 5.47 -13.69 1.04
CA PHE A 50 6.68 -13.97 0.30
C PHE A 50 7.80 -14.32 1.27
N LEU A 51 8.42 -15.48 1.07
CA LEU A 51 9.64 -15.86 1.76
C LEU A 51 10.86 -15.29 1.03
N ALA A 52 11.98 -15.16 1.74
CA ALA A 52 13.25 -14.87 1.09
C ALA A 52 13.58 -15.97 0.06
N ASP A 53 14.01 -15.57 -1.13
CA ASP A 53 14.38 -16.45 -2.24
C ASP A 53 13.28 -17.45 -2.68
N ALA A 54 12.01 -17.12 -2.44
CA ALA A 54 10.89 -17.85 -3.00
C ALA A 54 10.82 -17.67 -4.53
N GLY A 55 10.28 -18.70 -5.20
CA GLY A 55 10.02 -18.65 -6.64
C GLY A 55 9.10 -17.47 -7.03
N PRO A 56 9.19 -16.99 -8.28
CA PRO A 56 8.41 -15.84 -8.71
C PRO A 56 6.91 -16.13 -8.65
N VAL A 57 6.13 -15.12 -8.25
CA VAL A 57 4.66 -15.17 -8.31
C VAL A 57 4.19 -14.24 -9.42
N LEU A 58 3.39 -14.77 -10.33
CA LEU A 58 2.82 -14.03 -11.45
C LEU A 58 1.38 -13.66 -11.14
N ILE A 59 1.08 -12.37 -11.02
CA ILE A 59 -0.26 -11.85 -10.77
C ILE A 59 -0.79 -11.27 -12.09
N PRO A 60 -1.84 -11.85 -12.70
CA PRO A 60 -2.45 -11.31 -13.91
C PRO A 60 -3.06 -9.92 -13.66
N ILE A 61 -2.87 -9.00 -14.61
CA ILE A 61 -3.52 -7.68 -14.63
C ILE A 61 -4.43 -7.55 -15.85
N GLN A 62 -3.94 -7.97 -17.02
CA GLN A 62 -4.68 -8.09 -18.28
C GLN A 62 -5.49 -6.85 -18.66
N THR A 63 -4.94 -5.67 -18.39
CA THR A 63 -5.59 -4.39 -18.71
C THR A 63 -4.59 -3.24 -18.74
N ALA A 64 -4.96 -2.15 -19.42
CA ALA A 64 -4.20 -0.91 -19.46
C ALA A 64 -4.63 0.01 -18.31
N VAL A 65 -3.65 0.48 -17.53
CA VAL A 65 -3.84 1.29 -16.32
C VAL A 65 -2.81 2.42 -16.26
N TYR A 66 -3.17 3.53 -15.61
CA TYR A 66 -2.23 4.62 -15.31
C TYR A 66 -1.43 4.35 -14.03
N ARG A 67 -2.04 3.62 -13.09
CA ARG A 67 -1.47 3.37 -11.75
C ARG A 67 -1.70 1.93 -11.32
N VAL A 68 -0.71 1.36 -10.64
CA VAL A 68 -0.87 0.15 -9.82
C VAL A 68 -0.50 0.50 -8.39
N ILE A 69 -1.46 0.38 -7.47
CA ILE A 69 -1.26 0.70 -6.06
C ILE A 69 -1.17 -0.61 -5.28
N VAL A 70 -0.06 -0.83 -4.60
CA VAL A 70 0.21 -2.07 -3.85
C VAL A 70 0.18 -1.76 -2.35
N ALA A 71 -0.69 -2.44 -1.62
CA ALA A 71 -0.67 -2.46 -0.16
C ALA A 71 0.23 -3.60 0.31
N HIS A 72 1.37 -3.26 0.89
CA HIS A 72 2.38 -4.24 1.32
C HIS A 72 3.10 -3.84 2.61
N ARG A 73 3.76 -4.81 3.22
CA ARG A 73 4.51 -4.62 4.48
C ARG A 73 5.68 -5.59 4.56
N LEU A 74 6.80 -5.09 5.06
CA LEU A 74 7.96 -5.89 5.41
C LEU A 74 7.73 -6.58 6.77
N LEU A 75 8.11 -7.85 6.89
CA LEU A 75 7.90 -8.61 8.14
C LEU A 75 9.13 -8.59 9.06
N GLU A 76 10.29 -8.19 8.56
CA GLU A 76 11.56 -8.19 9.30
C GLU A 76 12.49 -7.09 8.78
N SER A 77 13.23 -6.44 9.67
CA SER A 77 14.20 -5.39 9.35
C SER A 77 15.40 -5.49 10.28
N ARG A 78 16.58 -5.16 9.75
CA ARG A 78 17.82 -5.02 10.53
C ARG A 78 18.44 -3.63 10.38
N VAL A 79 17.69 -2.66 9.86
CA VAL A 79 18.16 -1.27 9.70
C VAL A 79 18.54 -0.67 11.05
N LEU A 80 17.77 -0.95 12.12
CA LEU A 80 18.10 -0.48 13.47
C LEU A 80 19.25 -1.27 14.12
N GLU A 81 19.64 -2.41 13.55
CA GLU A 81 20.81 -3.19 13.94
C GLU A 81 22.08 -2.73 13.20
N GLY A 82 21.98 -1.71 12.35
CA GLY A 82 23.10 -1.11 11.62
C GLY A 82 23.21 -1.52 10.15
N GLU A 83 22.25 -2.27 9.59
CA GLU A 83 22.22 -2.52 8.14
C GLU A 83 21.86 -1.25 7.36
N SER A 84 22.32 -1.19 6.10
CA SER A 84 22.07 -0.07 5.21
C SER A 84 20.62 0.01 4.75
N VAL A 85 20.08 1.23 4.75
CA VAL A 85 18.82 1.57 4.07
C VAL A 85 18.92 1.34 2.56
N GLY A 86 17.82 0.95 1.91
CA GLY A 86 17.75 0.80 0.45
C GLY A 86 18.09 -0.59 -0.08
N ARG A 87 18.21 -1.59 0.80
CA ARG A 87 18.35 -3.00 0.39
C ARG A 87 17.17 -3.42 -0.47
N VAL A 88 17.45 -4.07 -1.60
CA VAL A 88 16.41 -4.55 -2.52
C VAL A 88 15.77 -5.80 -1.93
N ILE A 89 14.50 -5.72 -1.58
CA ILE A 89 13.73 -6.81 -0.97
C ILE A 89 13.08 -7.70 -2.03
N ALA A 90 12.60 -7.07 -3.11
CA ALA A 90 12.01 -7.73 -4.26
C ALA A 90 12.17 -6.86 -5.51
N ASN A 91 11.96 -7.45 -6.69
CA ASN A 91 11.67 -6.71 -7.91
C ASN A 91 10.21 -6.95 -8.30
N TYR A 92 9.49 -5.89 -8.61
CA TYR A 92 8.18 -5.97 -9.25
C TYR A 92 8.37 -5.72 -10.73
N ILE A 93 8.03 -6.70 -11.56
CA ILE A 93 8.24 -6.68 -13.00
C ILE A 93 6.87 -6.63 -13.66
N PHE A 94 6.55 -5.50 -14.28
CA PHE A 94 5.33 -5.33 -15.06
C PHE A 94 5.61 -5.76 -16.50
N ARG A 95 4.94 -6.82 -16.95
CA ARG A 95 5.05 -7.38 -18.30
C ARG A 95 3.87 -6.88 -19.13
N TYR A 96 4.16 -6.27 -20.27
CA TYR A 96 3.14 -5.86 -21.23
C TYR A 96 2.79 -7.03 -22.16
N ALA A 97 1.55 -7.03 -22.65
CA ALA A 97 1.03 -8.10 -23.53
C ALA A 97 1.81 -8.24 -24.85
N ASP A 98 2.50 -7.18 -25.29
CA ASP A 98 3.36 -7.17 -26.48
C ASP A 98 4.80 -7.68 -26.24
N GLY A 99 5.09 -8.13 -25.02
CA GLY A 99 6.39 -8.69 -24.63
C GLY A 99 7.38 -7.68 -24.01
N GLY A 100 7.03 -6.38 -23.95
CA GLY A 100 7.84 -5.42 -23.21
C GLY A 100 7.75 -5.63 -21.69
N GLN A 101 8.73 -5.12 -20.94
CA GLN A 101 8.68 -5.17 -19.48
C GLN A 101 9.31 -3.94 -18.82
N VAL A 102 8.83 -3.61 -17.63
CA VAL A 102 9.43 -2.60 -16.73
C VAL A 102 9.69 -3.27 -15.39
N MET A 103 10.94 -3.25 -14.94
CA MET A 103 11.34 -3.77 -13.64
C MET A 103 11.53 -2.60 -12.66
N VAL A 104 10.92 -2.70 -11.49
CA VAL A 104 11.08 -1.72 -10.41
C VAL A 104 11.58 -2.42 -9.15
N PRO A 105 12.72 -1.98 -8.58
CA PRO A 105 13.20 -2.52 -7.31
C PRO A 105 12.34 -2.01 -6.16
N ILE A 106 11.94 -2.91 -5.28
CA ILE A 106 11.24 -2.62 -4.04
C ILE A 106 12.24 -2.68 -2.91
N ARG A 107 12.60 -1.52 -2.38
CA ARG A 107 13.68 -1.35 -1.43
C ARG A 107 13.13 -1.06 -0.04
N GLU A 108 13.79 -1.66 0.95
CA GLU A 108 13.53 -1.36 2.34
C GLU A 108 13.73 0.14 2.59
N ARG A 109 12.78 0.75 3.30
CA ARG A 109 12.72 2.18 3.63
C ARG A 109 12.46 3.12 2.45
N PHE A 110 12.20 2.61 1.25
CA PHE A 110 11.74 3.43 0.12
C PHE A 110 10.31 3.05 -0.25
N GLU A 111 10.13 1.92 -0.92
CA GLU A 111 8.82 1.45 -1.36
C GLU A 111 8.12 0.65 -0.25
N ILE A 112 8.87 -0.11 0.55
CA ILE A 112 8.33 -0.98 1.60
C ILE A 112 9.06 -0.77 2.93
N ASN A 113 8.38 -1.01 4.06
CA ASN A 113 9.01 -0.94 5.38
C ASN A 113 8.29 -1.81 6.42
N ILE A 114 8.93 -2.01 7.58
CA ILE A 114 8.31 -2.64 8.75
C ILE A 114 7.32 -1.71 9.45
N ILE A 115 6.36 -2.31 10.16
CA ILE A 115 5.40 -1.64 11.03
C ILE A 115 5.40 -2.38 12.39
N PRO A 116 5.30 -1.69 13.54
CA PRO A 116 5.32 -0.23 13.70
C PRO A 116 6.66 0.37 13.29
N THR A 117 6.63 1.64 12.87
CA THR A 117 7.83 2.36 12.43
C THR A 117 8.22 3.40 13.47
N GLY A 118 9.51 3.43 13.85
CA GLY A 118 10.04 4.46 14.74
C GLY A 118 10.02 5.86 14.15
N TRP A 119 10.19 6.87 14.99
CA TRP A 119 10.22 8.28 14.56
C TRP A 119 11.34 8.52 13.53
N GLY A 120 11.00 9.22 12.44
CA GLY A 120 11.91 9.47 11.32
C GLY A 120 12.25 8.23 10.48
N GLN A 121 11.65 7.08 10.74
CA GLN A 121 11.96 5.82 10.03
C GLN A 121 10.93 5.43 8.95
N LYS A 122 10.02 6.33 8.56
CA LYS A 122 9.01 6.06 7.52
C LYS A 122 9.67 5.78 6.15
N PRO A 123 9.00 5.02 5.26
CA PRO A 123 9.47 4.85 3.89
C PRO A 123 9.41 6.17 3.11
N PHE A 124 10.33 6.36 2.17
CA PHE A 124 10.45 7.59 1.37
C PHE A 124 9.51 7.66 0.16
N ALA A 125 9.08 6.51 -0.36
CA ALA A 125 8.34 6.39 -1.63
C ALA A 125 7.01 5.65 -1.47
N ALA A 126 6.48 5.56 -0.24
CA ALA A 126 5.19 4.93 0.03
C ALA A 126 4.41 5.69 1.10
N TRP A 127 3.10 5.54 1.05
CA TRP A 127 2.17 6.21 1.95
C TRP A 127 1.67 5.26 3.03
N PRO A 128 1.45 5.73 4.27
CA PRO A 128 0.76 4.91 5.27
C PRO A 128 -0.69 4.66 4.84
N ASP A 129 -1.28 3.54 5.25
CA ASP A 129 -2.71 3.23 5.04
C ASP A 129 -3.69 4.20 5.73
N ARG A 130 -3.23 4.95 6.73
CA ARG A 130 -3.99 5.95 7.47
C ARG A 130 -3.70 7.38 7.03
N LYS A 131 -4.71 8.25 7.16
CA LYS A 131 -4.59 9.70 7.00
C LYS A 131 -4.14 10.38 8.29
N ASP A 132 -3.58 11.57 8.14
CA ASP A 132 -3.44 12.50 9.26
C ASP A 132 -4.81 12.77 9.89
N SER A 133 -4.83 12.89 11.20
CA SER A 133 -6.02 13.15 11.98
C SER A 133 -5.78 14.23 13.01
N LEU A 134 -6.86 14.84 13.50
CA LEU A 134 -6.80 15.77 14.62
C LEU A 134 -7.04 15.00 15.91
N TYR A 135 -6.36 15.41 16.97
CA TYR A 135 -6.74 14.94 18.30
C TYR A 135 -8.12 15.47 18.69
N SER A 136 -8.83 14.75 19.56
CA SER A 136 -10.07 15.24 20.14
C SER A 136 -9.77 16.52 20.94
N ARG A 137 -10.63 17.53 20.75
CA ARG A 137 -10.46 18.86 21.36
C ARG A 137 -10.75 18.87 22.86
N TYR A 138 -11.62 17.99 23.34
CA TYR A 138 -12.15 18.04 24.71
C TYR A 138 -11.78 16.82 25.55
N GLU A 139 -11.06 15.85 24.99
CA GLU A 139 -10.59 14.68 25.73
C GLU A 139 -9.21 14.20 25.24
N GLY A 140 -8.59 13.33 26.04
CA GLY A 140 -7.36 12.62 25.68
C GLY A 140 -6.23 12.81 26.68
N GLU A 141 -5.05 12.34 26.31
CA GLU A 141 -3.88 12.32 27.16
C GLU A 141 -3.19 13.70 27.21
N TRP A 142 -3.76 14.63 27.98
CA TRP A 142 -3.28 16.01 28.12
C TRP A 142 -1.83 16.11 28.65
N GLY A 143 -1.36 15.09 29.36
CA GLY A 143 0.03 14.99 29.81
C GLY A 143 1.06 14.76 28.68
N SER A 144 0.61 14.36 27.48
CA SER A 144 1.46 14.08 26.32
C SER A 144 1.79 15.38 25.54
N ALA A 145 2.16 16.44 26.25
CA ALA A 145 2.32 17.79 25.70
C ALA A 145 3.28 17.87 24.49
N GLY A 146 4.28 17.00 24.42
CA GLY A 146 5.18 16.88 23.26
C GLY A 146 4.45 16.42 21.99
N ASN A 147 3.64 15.36 22.06
CA ASN A 147 2.86 14.87 20.92
C ASN A 147 1.69 15.80 20.58
N ARG A 148 1.13 16.47 21.59
CA ARG A 148 -0.01 17.36 21.44
C ARG A 148 0.35 18.78 21.01
N GLN A 149 1.63 19.13 20.91
CA GLN A 149 2.05 20.50 20.55
C GLN A 149 1.43 21.01 19.24
N THR A 150 1.23 20.13 18.26
CA THR A 150 0.59 20.47 16.98
C THR A 150 -0.90 20.13 16.93
N GLU A 151 -1.44 19.45 17.96
CA GLU A 151 -2.82 18.92 17.99
C GLU A 151 -3.20 18.08 16.76
N THR A 152 -2.21 17.49 16.10
CA THR A 152 -2.35 16.62 14.93
C THR A 152 -1.62 15.30 15.13
N SER A 153 -2.22 14.20 14.69
CA SER A 153 -1.55 12.91 14.54
C SER A 153 -1.11 12.75 13.08
N ALA A 154 0.19 12.56 12.87
CA ALA A 154 0.71 12.13 11.58
C ALA A 154 0.24 10.69 11.36
N GLY A 155 -0.63 10.45 10.36
CA GLY A 155 -1.30 9.17 10.12
C GLY A 155 -0.29 8.03 9.94
N ASN A 156 0.16 7.42 11.03
CA ASN A 156 1.13 6.34 10.98
C ASN A 156 0.45 5.10 10.43
N ALA A 157 1.20 4.33 9.62
CA ALA A 157 0.69 3.08 9.09
C ALA A 157 0.24 2.17 10.23
N GLN A 158 -0.96 1.60 10.11
CA GLN A 158 -1.46 0.58 11.03
C GLN A 158 -0.97 -0.79 10.59
N ASP A 159 -1.25 -1.14 9.35
CA ASP A 159 -1.08 -2.49 8.83
C ASP A 159 -0.22 -2.50 7.58
N TYR A 160 -0.36 -1.49 6.70
CA TYR A 160 0.27 -1.48 5.38
C TYR A 160 0.87 -0.13 4.99
N TYR A 161 1.88 -0.21 4.12
CA TYR A 161 2.31 0.90 3.29
C TYR A 161 1.75 0.72 1.87
N LEU A 162 1.33 1.83 1.27
CA LEU A 162 0.79 1.92 -0.08
C LEU A 162 1.87 2.46 -0.99
N TRP A 163 2.41 1.60 -1.85
CA TRP A 163 3.32 2.01 -2.92
C TRP A 163 2.52 2.24 -4.20
N ILE A 164 2.70 3.40 -4.82
CA ILE A 164 1.97 3.80 -6.03
C ILE A 164 2.95 3.77 -7.19
N TRP A 165 2.77 2.80 -8.09
CA TRP A 165 3.53 2.74 -9.33
C TRP A 165 2.82 3.52 -10.43
N GLU A 166 3.54 4.45 -11.04
CA GLU A 166 3.16 5.13 -12.27
C GLU A 166 3.57 4.27 -13.46
N ASN A 167 2.59 3.82 -14.24
CA ASN A 167 2.85 3.09 -15.48
C ASN A 167 3.45 4.06 -16.51
N PRO A 168 4.70 3.87 -16.97
CA PRO A 168 5.32 4.75 -17.96
C PRO A 168 4.64 4.66 -19.34
N GLU A 169 3.87 3.59 -19.57
CA GLU A 169 3.18 3.33 -20.83
C GLU A 169 1.69 3.02 -20.57
N PRO A 170 0.87 4.01 -20.15
CA PRO A 170 -0.49 3.80 -19.67
C PRO A 170 -1.46 3.28 -20.74
N ASN A 171 -1.11 3.43 -22.01
CA ASN A 171 -1.89 2.93 -23.14
C ASN A 171 -1.57 1.47 -23.52
N ARG A 172 -0.50 0.89 -22.97
CA ARG A 172 -0.11 -0.50 -23.20
C ARG A 172 -0.75 -1.38 -22.15
N GLU A 173 -1.36 -2.47 -22.60
CA GLU A 173 -1.94 -3.47 -21.72
C GLU A 173 -0.83 -4.17 -20.94
N ILE A 174 -0.96 -4.17 -19.61
CA ILE A 174 -0.13 -4.97 -18.73
C ILE A 174 -0.75 -6.37 -18.70
N ASP A 175 -0.01 -7.37 -19.14
CA ASP A 175 -0.40 -8.78 -19.02
C ASP A 175 -0.36 -9.20 -17.54
N SER A 176 0.75 -8.93 -16.87
CA SER A 176 1.00 -9.41 -15.52
C SER A 176 2.01 -8.58 -14.74
N MET A 177 1.92 -8.67 -13.42
CA MET A 177 2.91 -8.20 -12.46
C MET A 177 3.59 -9.43 -11.83
N GLU A 178 4.86 -9.60 -12.12
CA GLU A 178 5.69 -10.66 -11.53
C GLU A 178 6.43 -10.14 -10.31
N ILE A 179 6.41 -10.93 -9.24
CA ILE A 179 7.07 -10.64 -7.98
C ILE A 179 8.28 -11.57 -7.83
N GLU A 180 9.47 -11.02 -8.02
CA GLU A 180 10.73 -11.73 -7.74
C GLU A 180 11.24 -11.36 -6.35
N THR A 181 11.25 -12.33 -5.43
CA THR A 181 11.79 -12.13 -4.08
C THR A 181 13.32 -12.12 -4.08
N ARG A 182 13.95 -11.40 -3.13
CA ARG A 182 15.41 -11.27 -3.09
C ARG A 182 16.05 -11.46 -1.71
N ASP A 183 15.48 -10.90 -0.64
CA ASP A 183 16.25 -10.83 0.62
C ASP A 183 15.44 -11.07 1.89
N ARG A 184 14.34 -10.33 2.10
CA ARG A 184 13.54 -10.40 3.33
C ARG A 184 12.13 -10.87 3.06
N LYS A 185 11.49 -11.39 4.11
CA LYS A 185 10.07 -11.73 4.08
C LYS A 185 9.19 -10.48 4.08
N PHE A 186 8.17 -10.49 3.24
CA PHE A 186 7.17 -9.43 3.17
C PHE A 186 5.82 -10.00 2.78
N ILE A 187 4.78 -9.18 2.86
CA ILE A 187 3.44 -9.52 2.40
C ILE A 187 2.92 -8.49 1.40
N ILE A 188 2.06 -8.94 0.49
CA ILE A 188 1.10 -8.10 -0.24
C ILE A 188 -0.29 -8.47 0.29
N SER A 189 -1.04 -7.46 0.76
CA SER A 189 -2.41 -7.65 1.26
C SER A 189 -3.46 -7.38 0.19
N ALA A 190 -3.23 -6.38 -0.66
CA ALA A 190 -4.13 -6.01 -1.75
C ALA A 190 -3.40 -5.22 -2.85
N ILE A 191 -3.98 -5.23 -4.05
CA ILE A 191 -3.56 -4.41 -5.19
C ILE A 191 -4.79 -3.71 -5.75
N THR A 192 -4.66 -2.42 -6.07
CA THR A 192 -5.71 -1.63 -6.69
C THR A 192 -5.20 -1.01 -7.99
N LEU A 193 -5.97 -1.16 -9.05
CA LEU A 193 -5.70 -0.63 -10.37
C LEU A 193 -6.33 0.75 -10.51
N GLY A 194 -5.59 1.73 -11.04
CA GLY A 194 -6.07 3.08 -11.32
C GLY A 194 -6.17 3.35 -12.82
N TYR A 195 -7.35 3.74 -13.29
CA TYR A 195 -7.66 3.98 -14.69
C TYR A 195 -7.67 5.46 -15.08
N LEU A 196 -7.46 6.36 -14.12
CA LEU A 196 -7.39 7.79 -14.31
C LEU A 196 -5.96 8.31 -14.40
N ASP A 197 -5.74 9.32 -15.24
CA ASP A 197 -4.49 10.08 -15.33
C ASP A 197 -4.42 11.12 -14.20
N GLU A 198 -4.21 10.66 -12.97
CA GLU A 198 -4.11 11.51 -11.78
C GLU A 198 -3.14 10.95 -10.73
N ASP A 199 -2.82 11.77 -9.72
CA ASP A 199 -2.20 11.29 -8.47
C ASP A 199 -3.30 10.70 -7.57
N PRO A 200 -3.27 9.38 -7.27
CA PRO A 200 -4.32 8.73 -6.48
C PRO A 200 -4.46 9.27 -5.06
N ILE A 201 -3.42 9.90 -4.51
CA ILE A 201 -3.46 10.51 -3.18
C ILE A 201 -3.52 12.02 -3.37
N SER A 202 -4.74 12.54 -3.38
CA SER A 202 -4.99 13.98 -3.52
C SER A 202 -4.29 14.76 -2.40
N ARG A 203 -3.38 15.65 -2.81
CA ARG A 203 -2.66 16.58 -1.93
C ARG A 203 -3.38 17.91 -1.78
N SER A 204 -4.54 18.05 -2.41
CA SER A 204 -5.35 19.26 -2.37
C SER A 204 -5.95 19.43 -0.97
N ALA A 205 -5.88 20.64 -0.43
CA ALA A 205 -6.58 20.95 0.81
C ALA A 205 -8.08 20.65 0.65
N ARG A 206 -8.72 20.16 1.71
CA ARG A 206 -10.18 20.01 1.72
C ARG A 206 -10.79 21.38 1.45
N SER A 207 -11.60 21.49 0.40
CA SER A 207 -12.40 22.68 0.11
C SER A 207 -13.82 22.48 0.62
N GLU A 208 -14.43 23.53 1.17
CA GLU A 208 -15.86 23.52 1.44
C GLU A 208 -16.64 23.46 0.13
N VAL A 209 -17.66 22.60 0.09
CA VAL A 209 -18.56 22.47 -1.06
C VAL A 209 -19.97 22.74 -0.57
N MET A 210 -20.66 23.69 -1.20
CA MET A 210 -22.06 23.96 -0.94
C MET A 210 -22.91 23.16 -1.92
N ILE A 211 -23.65 22.17 -1.41
CA ILE A 211 -24.61 21.41 -2.21
C ILE A 211 -25.97 22.10 -2.05
N SER A 212 -26.49 22.67 -3.13
CA SER A 212 -27.87 23.19 -3.18
C SER A 212 -28.78 22.09 -3.72
N LEU A 213 -29.83 21.76 -2.97
CA LEU A 213 -30.88 20.86 -3.44
C LEU A 213 -32.02 21.69 -4.03
N PRO A 214 -32.70 21.22 -5.09
CA PRO A 214 -33.91 21.89 -5.59
C PRO A 214 -35.00 21.87 -4.51
N ASP A 215 -35.74 22.98 -4.40
CA ASP A 215 -36.99 23.01 -3.65
C ASP A 215 -38.01 22.08 -4.34
N GLU A 216 -38.75 21.28 -3.55
CA GLU A 216 -39.77 20.32 -4.04
C GLU A 216 -40.78 20.94 -5.04
#